data_AF-J9BFH1-F1
#
_entry.id   AF-J9BFH1-F1
#
_cell.length_a   1.000
_cell.length_b   1.000
_cell.length_c   1.000
_cell.angle_alpha   90.00
_cell.angle_beta   90.00
_cell.angle_gamma   90.00
#
_symmetry.space_group_name_H-M   'P 1'
#
loop_
_entity.id
_entity.type
_entity.pdbx_description
1 polymer ?
#
loop_
_entity_poly.entity_id
_entity_poly.type
_entity_poly.pdbx_seq_one_letter_code
_entity_poly.pdbx_strand_id
1 'polypeptide(L)' 'MQDEFERFQSDKAFKYLGLFLTMSLAVWSLYNLIVYGNAGIPFVLFVLGQFVYFFVNYWPKWKYRNQKEADHV' A
#
# COMPACT_ATOMS: atom_id res chain seq x y z
N MET A 1 20.87 20.51 -0.38
CA MET A 1 19.57 21.22 -0.42
C MET A 1 18.70 20.79 -1.60
N GLN A 2 19.25 20.50 -2.79
CA GLN A 2 18.47 20.00 -3.93
C GLN A 2 17.99 18.55 -3.75
N ASP A 3 18.86 17.66 -3.27
CA ASP A 3 18.52 16.25 -3.01
C ASP A 3 17.34 16.05 -2.05
N GLU A 4 17.22 16.90 -1.03
CA GLU A 4 16.11 16.81 -0.07
C GLU A 4 14.78 17.18 -0.75
N PHE A 5 14.77 18.24 -1.56
CA PHE A 5 13.58 18.69 -2.29
C PHE A 5 13.08 17.66 -3.31
N GLU A 6 14.00 17.04 -4.05
CA GLU A 6 13.68 15.97 -5.00
C GLU A 6 13.08 14.75 -4.29
N ARG A 7 13.63 14.40 -3.12
CA ARG A 7 13.11 13.31 -2.29
C ARG A 7 11.71 13.63 -1.76
N PHE A 8 11.45 14.86 -1.31
CA PHE A 8 10.13 15.30 -0.83
C PHE A 8 9.08 15.33 -1.96
N GLN A 9 9.45 15.75 -3.17
CA GLN A 9 8.54 15.71 -4.32
C GLN A 9 8.26 14.27 -4.75
N SER A 10 9.29 13.43 -4.82
CA SER A 10 9.18 12.02 -5.16
C SER A 10 8.23 11.29 -4.19
N ASP A 11 8.41 11.49 -2.88
CA ASP A 11 7.60 10.83 -1.85
C ASP A 11 6.11 11.23 -1.93
N LYS A 12 5.83 12.52 -2.20
CA LYS A 12 4.46 13.00 -2.46
C LYS A 12 3.88 12.38 -3.73
N ALA A 13 4.62 12.38 -4.83
CA ALA A 13 4.17 11.81 -6.10
C ALA A 13 3.87 10.31 -5.97
N PHE A 14 4.75 9.56 -5.30
CA PHE A 14 4.55 8.13 -5.04
C PHE A 14 3.29 7.85 -4.22
N LYS A 15 2.98 8.69 -3.22
CA LYS A 15 1.76 8.55 -2.42
C LYS A 15 0.50 8.72 -3.28
N TYR A 16 0.44 9.74 -4.13
CA TYR A 16 -0.72 9.97 -5.01
C TYR A 16 -0.83 8.90 -6.10
N LEU A 17 0.30 8.47 -6.67
CA LEU A 17 0.32 7.38 -7.64
C LEU A 17 -0.16 6.06 -7.04
N GLY A 18 0.28 5.72 -5.82
CA GLY A 18 -0.18 4.54 -5.10
C GLY A 18 -1.68 4.58 -4.81
N LEU A 19 -2.19 5.75 -4.42
CA LEU A 19 -3.63 5.94 -4.15
C LEU A 19 -4.47 5.84 -5.42
N PHE A 20 -4.01 6.46 -6.52
CA PHE A 20 -4.64 6.36 -7.83
C PHE A 20 -4.67 4.91 -8.35
N LEU A 21 -3.54 4.21 -8.25
CA LEU A 21 -3.43 2.81 -8.65
C LEU A 21 -4.40 1.92 -7.84
N THR A 22 -4.46 2.14 -6.52
CA THR A 22 -5.34 1.40 -5.62
C THR A 22 -6.81 1.61 -5.98
N MET A 23 -7.24 2.86 -6.19
CA MET A 23 -8.60 3.19 -6.59
C MET A 23 -8.96 2.61 -7.97
N SER A 24 -8.03 2.71 -8.93
CA SER A 24 -8.23 2.17 -10.27
C SER A 24 -8.43 0.66 -10.26
N LEU A 25 -7.60 -0.07 -9.51
CA LEU A 25 -7.74 -1.52 -9.35
C LEU A 25 -9.01 -1.91 -8.61
N ALA A 26 -9.42 -1.13 -7.60
CA ALA A 26 -10.67 -1.38 -6.88
C ALA A 26 -11.89 -1.23 -7.79
N VAL A 27 -11.98 -0.14 -8.55
CA VAL A 27 -13.09 0.09 -9.50
C VAL A 27 -13.08 -0.96 -10.60
N TRP A 28 -11.92 -1.30 -11.16
CA TRP A 28 -11.82 -2.30 -12.22
C TRP A 28 -12.19 -3.70 -11.72
N SER A 29 -11.72 -4.08 -10.53
CA SER A 29 -12.11 -5.33 -9.89
C SER A 29 -13.62 -5.41 -9.65
N LEU A 30 -14.23 -4.31 -9.19
CA LEU A 30 -15.67 -4.23 -8.96
C LEU A 30 -16.46 -4.36 -10.27
N TYR A 31 -16.02 -3.65 -11.32
CA TYR A 31 -16.59 -3.76 -12.65
C TYR A 31 -16.55 -5.20 -13.16
N ASN A 32 -15.39 -5.86 -13.03
CA ASN A 32 -15.24 -7.25 -13.46
C ASN A 32 -16.14 -8.22 -12.69
N LEU A 33 -16.29 -8.01 -11.38
CA LEU A 33 -17.20 -8.80 -10.57
C LEU A 33 -18.66 -8.66 -11.04
N ILE A 34 -19.09 -7.43 -11.34
CA ILE A 34 -20.46 -7.15 -11.78
C ILE A 34 -20.74 -7.70 -13.18
N VAL A 35 -19.79 -7.52 -14.12
CA VAL A 35 -20.01 -7.85 -15.54
C VAL A 35 -19.68 -9.30 -15.87
N TYR A 36 -18.58 -9.82 -15.34
CA TYR A 36 -18.08 -11.16 -15.69
C TYR A 36 -18.30 -12.20 -14.58
N GLY A 37 -18.86 -11.80 -13.43
CA GLY A 37 -19.09 -12.68 -12.29
C GLY A 37 -17.81 -13.12 -11.56
N ASN A 38 -16.65 -12.61 -11.97
CA ASN A 38 -15.36 -12.89 -11.36
C ASN A 38 -14.51 -11.62 -11.33
N ALA A 39 -13.92 -11.31 -10.18
CA ALA A 39 -13.08 -10.14 -9.99
C ALA A 39 -11.77 -10.21 -10.80
N GLY A 40 -11.26 -11.42 -11.08
CA GLY A 40 -10.11 -11.66 -11.95
C GLY A 40 -8.78 -11.10 -11.43
N ILE A 41 -7.83 -10.91 -12.36
CA ILE A 41 -6.50 -10.36 -12.08
C ILE A 41 -6.49 -8.99 -11.37
N PRO A 42 -7.36 -8.00 -11.69
CA PRO A 42 -7.29 -6.70 -11.00
C PRO A 42 -7.54 -6.81 -9.50
N PHE A 43 -8.34 -7.78 -9.05
CA PHE A 43 -8.51 -8.07 -7.62
C PHE A 43 -7.25 -8.62 -6.97
N VAL A 44 -6.55 -9.55 -7.64
CA VAL A 44 -5.30 -10.13 -7.13
C VAL A 44 -4.24 -9.03 -6.96
N LEU A 45 -4.11 -8.15 -7.96
CA LEU A 45 -3.20 -6.99 -7.90
C LEU A 45 -3.61 -6.03 -6.78
N PHE A 46 -4.89 -5.79 -6.59
CA PHE A 46 -5.40 -4.97 -5.49
C PHE A 46 -5.01 -5.55 -4.12
N VAL A 47 -5.25 -6.84 -3.89
CA VAL A 47 -4.90 -7.52 -2.63
C VAL A 47 -3.39 -7.52 -2.38
N LEU A 48 -2.57 -7.79 -3.41
CA LEU A 48 -1.11 -7.69 -3.30
C LEU A 48 -0.66 -6.28 -2.92
N GLY A 49 -1.26 -5.25 -3.52
CA GLY A 49 -0.99 -3.85 -3.18
C GLY A 49 -1.30 -3.54 -1.70
N GLN A 50 -2.45 -4.01 -1.20
CA GLN A 50 -2.81 -3.87 0.22
C GLN A 50 -1.86 -4.64 1.12
N PHE A 51 -1.46 -5.85 0.72
CA PHE A 51 -0.52 -6.69 1.47
C PHE A 51 0.85 -6.03 1.61
N VAL A 52 1.41 -5.49 0.52
CA VAL A 52 2.69 -4.76 0.57
C VAL A 52 2.57 -3.51 1.45
N TYR A 53 1.49 -2.72 1.31
CA TYR A 53 1.28 -1.55 2.15
C TYR A 53 1.19 -1.92 3.63
N PHE A 54 0.46 -2.99 3.96
CA PHE A 54 0.30 -3.45 5.33
C PHE A 54 1.63 -3.98 5.88
N PHE A 55 2.34 -4.82 5.13
CA PHE A 55 3.61 -5.37 5.57
C PHE A 55 4.67 -4.29 5.77
N VAL A 56 4.84 -3.37 4.81
CA VAL A 56 5.85 -2.30 4.92
C VAL A 56 5.54 -1.31 6.05
N ASN A 57 4.26 -0.98 6.30
CA ASN A 57 3.92 0.00 7.34
C ASN A 57 3.69 -0.59 8.74
N TYR A 58 3.07 -1.76 8.84
CA TYR A 58 2.68 -2.35 10.12
C TYR A 58 3.73 -3.31 10.68
N TRP A 59 4.48 -4.03 9.84
CA TRP A 59 5.53 -4.95 10.31
C TRP A 59 6.63 -4.25 11.13
N PRO A 60 7.18 -3.09 10.69
CA PRO A 60 8.22 -2.42 11.47
C PRO A 60 7.64 -1.90 12.78
N LYS A 61 6.44 -1.31 12.75
CA LYS A 61 5.76 -0.81 13.96
C LYS A 61 5.49 -1.92 14.97
N TRP A 62 5.08 -3.10 14.51
CA TRP A 62 4.89 -4.28 15.35
C TRP A 62 6.21 -4.74 15.98
N LYS A 63 7.28 -4.84 15.17
CA LYS A 63 8.61 -5.21 15.66
C LYS A 63 9.17 -4.22 16.69
N TYR A 64 9.05 -2.92 16.43
CA TYR A 64 9.52 -1.87 17.35
C TYR A 64 8.72 -1.82 18.64
N ARG A 65 7.41 -2.08 18.59
CA ARG A 65 6.58 -2.13 19.81
C ARG A 65 6.99 -3.31 20.71
N ASN A 66 7.18 -4.49 20.13
CA ASN A 66 7.60 -5.67 20.89
C ASN A 66 9.02 -5.53 21.47
N GLN A 67 9.92 -4.80 20.81
CA GLN A 67 11.26 -4.53 21.36
C GLN A 67 11.21 -3.62 22.60
N LYS A 68 10.34 -2.59 22.61
CA LYS A 68 10.18 -1.72 23.78
C LYS A 68 9.56 -2.45 24.97
N GLU A 69 8.66 -3.40 24.73
CA GLU A 69 8.11 -4.26 25.77
C GLU A 69 9.16 -5.21 26.34
N ALA A 70 10.14 -5.65 25.55
CA ALA A 70 11.24 -6.51 26.01
C ALA A 70 12.34 -5.76 26.79
N ASP A 71 12.59 -4.48 26.47
CA ASP A 71 13.59 -3.63 27.18
C ASP A 71 13.08 -3.08 28.54
N HIS A 72 11.78 -3.15 28.79
CA HIS A 72 11.15 -2.65 30.02
C HIS A 72 10.90 -3.74 31.09
N VAL A 73 11.44 -4.95 30.91
CA VAL A 73 11.32 -6.10 31.85
C VAL A 73 12.67 -6.42 32.46
#